data_AF-A0A8K0KRS7-F1
#
_entry.id   AF-A0A8K0KRS7-F1
#
_cell.length_a   1.000
_cell.length_b   1.000
_cell.length_c   1.000
_cell.angle_alpha   90.00
_cell.angle_beta   90.00
_cell.angle_gamma   90.00
#
_symmetry.space_group_name_H-M   'P 1'
#
loop_
_entity.id
_entity.type
_entity.pdbx_description
1 polymer ?
#
loop_
_entity_poly.entity_id
_entity_poly.type
_entity_poly.pdbx_seq_one_letter_code
_entity_poly.pdbx_strand_id
1 'polypeptide(L)'
;MLATELAKQASIDHLMFVDENSMEVVKGPKKTKSSFSFDRVFPPTSSQKEIFEDLAELVQSLIDGYNVCVFAYGQTGSGKTYTMEGGLGSEEKGMIPRSIEHIFTALEDSPIT
;
A
#
# COMPACT_ATOMS: atom_id res chain seq x y z
N MET A 1 15.76 17.31 -12.98
CA MET A 1 14.34 16.89 -13.02
C MET A 1 14.11 15.68 -13.92
N LEU A 2 14.74 15.57 -15.10
CA LEU A 2 14.59 14.41 -16.01
C LEU A 2 15.38 13.13 -15.64
N ALA A 3 16.38 13.22 -14.76
CA ALA A 3 17.25 12.08 -14.44
C ALA A 3 16.64 11.06 -13.46
N THR A 4 15.65 11.46 -12.65
CA THR A 4 15.06 10.60 -11.61
C THR A 4 14.00 9.64 -12.17
N GLU A 5 13.43 9.96 -13.33
CA GLU A 5 12.34 9.21 -13.96
C GLU A 5 12.85 7.98 -14.72
N LEU A 6 14.02 8.09 -15.36
CA LEU A 6 14.68 6.98 -16.06
C LEU A 6 15.21 5.90 -15.11
N ALA A 7 15.59 6.26 -13.88
CA ALA A 7 16.05 5.31 -12.86
C ALA A 7 14.90 4.51 -12.24
N LYS A 8 13.69 5.10 -12.13
CA LYS A 8 12.49 4.37 -11.68
C LYS A 8 12.03 3.36 -12.74
N GLN A 9 12.04 3.74 -14.02
CA GLN A 9 11.59 2.87 -15.11
C GLN A 9 12.49 1.62 -15.27
N ALA A 10 13.81 1.76 -15.14
CA ALA A 10 14.75 0.64 -15.28
C ALA A 10 14.72 -0.37 -14.12
N SER A 11 14.20 0.01 -12.94
CA SER A 11 14.09 -0.90 -11.79
C SER A 11 12.91 -1.89 -11.87
N ILE A 12 11.92 -1.61 -12.73
CA ILE A 12 10.69 -2.39 -12.82
C ILE A 12 10.82 -3.58 -13.80
N ASP A 13 11.73 -3.52 -14.78
CA ASP A 13 11.98 -4.61 -15.75
C ASP A 13 12.49 -5.94 -15.14
N HIS A 14 12.72 -5.93 -13.83
CA HIS A 14 13.20 -7.08 -13.06
C HIS A 14 12.21 -7.55 -11.99
N LEU A 15 11.05 -6.91 -11.85
CA LEU A 15 10.00 -7.26 -10.91
C LEU A 15 8.81 -7.86 -11.66
N MET A 16 8.48 -9.11 -11.37
CA MET A 16 7.29 -9.78 -11.90
C MET A 16 6.30 -10.01 -10.75
N PHE A 17 5.10 -9.52 -10.92
CA PHE A 17 3.95 -9.81 -10.05
C PHE A 17 3.35 -11.11 -10.57
N VAL A 18 3.52 -12.21 -9.84
CA VAL A 18 3.10 -13.55 -10.29
C VAL A 18 1.62 -13.74 -10.01
N ASP A 19 1.20 -13.37 -8.80
CA ASP A 19 -0.18 -13.35 -8.33
C ASP A 19 -0.32 -12.33 -7.19
N GLU A 20 -1.46 -12.37 -6.51
CA GLU A 20 -1.80 -11.46 -5.41
C GLU A 20 -0.97 -11.64 -4.14
N ASN A 21 -0.21 -12.72 -4.03
CA ASN A 21 0.55 -13.09 -2.83
C ASN A 21 2.04 -13.28 -3.11
N SER A 22 2.47 -13.25 -4.37
CA SER A 22 3.83 -13.59 -4.74
C SER A 22 4.42 -12.70 -5.84
N MET A 23 5.71 -12.41 -5.69
CA MET A 23 6.50 -11.68 -6.67
C MET A 23 7.86 -12.31 -6.89
N GLU A 24 8.37 -12.17 -8.11
CA GLU A 24 9.70 -12.60 -8.51
C GLU A 24 10.59 -11.41 -8.85
N VAL A 25 11.82 -11.45 -8.36
CA VAL A 25 12.88 -10.51 -8.72
C VAL A 25 13.92 -11.23 -9.58
N VAL A 26 14.18 -10.71 -10.79
CA VAL A 26 15.18 -11.22 -11.72
C VAL A 26 16.48 -10.42 -11.54
N LYS A 27 17.57 -11.10 -11.14
CA LYS A 27 18.87 -10.44 -10.89
C LYS A 27 19.92 -10.83 -11.93
N GLY A 28 20.65 -9.82 -12.41
CA GLY A 28 21.90 -9.97 -13.15
C GLY A 28 21.79 -10.58 -14.56
N PRO A 29 22.91 -10.67 -15.29
CA PRO A 29 22.94 -11.16 -16.67
C PRO A 29 22.57 -12.64 -16.81
N LYS A 30 22.74 -13.43 -15.74
CA LYS A 30 22.35 -14.85 -15.69
C LYS A 30 20.85 -15.07 -15.42
N LYS A 31 20.05 -13.99 -15.30
CA LYS A 31 18.60 -14.03 -15.02
C LYS A 31 18.23 -14.95 -13.85
N THR A 32 18.94 -14.86 -12.73
CA THR A 32 18.59 -15.64 -11.54
C THR A 32 17.32 -15.06 -10.93
N LYS A 33 16.29 -15.90 -10.78
CA LYS A 33 15.01 -15.53 -10.18
C LYS A 33 15.04 -15.76 -8.67
N SER A 34 14.53 -14.82 -7.91
CA SER A 34 14.23 -14.96 -6.48
C SER A 34 12.76 -14.70 -6.26
N SER A 35 12.04 -15.69 -5.75
CA SER A 35 10.61 -15.59 -5.44
C SER A 35 10.41 -15.18 -3.99
N PHE A 36 9.41 -14.32 -3.75
CA PHE A 36 9.01 -13.85 -2.43
C PHE A 36 7.51 -13.99 -2.28
N SER A 37 7.05 -14.35 -1.08
CA SER A 37 5.64 -14.51 -0.74
C SER A 37 5.26 -13.56 0.40
N PHE A 38 4.09 -12.97 0.31
CA PHE A 38 3.52 -12.00 1.23
C PHE A 38 2.01 -12.25 1.38
N ASP A 39 1.40 -11.68 2.41
CA ASP A 39 -0.07 -11.74 2.61
C ASP A 39 -0.83 -11.02 1.49
N ARG A 40 -0.23 -9.97 0.92
CA ARG A 40 -0.73 -9.26 -0.26
C ARG A 40 0.42 -8.58 -1.00
N VAL A 41 0.34 -8.57 -2.32
CA VAL A 41 1.25 -7.85 -3.22
C VAL A 41 0.45 -6.93 -4.13
N PHE A 42 0.70 -5.63 -4.03
CA PHE A 42 0.05 -4.62 -4.85
C PHE A 42 0.93 -4.23 -6.05
N PRO A 43 0.50 -4.47 -7.30
CA PRO A 43 1.19 -3.94 -8.48
C PRO A 43 1.10 -2.40 -8.54
N PRO A 44 1.95 -1.73 -9.35
CA PRO A 44 1.93 -0.27 -9.49
C PRO A 44 0.61 0.30 -10.03
N THR A 45 -0.25 -0.54 -10.58
CA THR A 45 -1.58 -0.19 -11.07
C THR A 45 -2.66 -0.18 -9.97
N SER A 46 -2.36 -0.73 -8.79
CA SER A 46 -3.30 -0.76 -7.68
C SER A 46 -3.56 0.65 -7.16
N SER A 47 -4.82 0.91 -6.80
CA SER A 47 -5.25 2.22 -6.32
C SER A 47 -5.10 2.34 -4.80
N GLN A 48 -5.06 3.58 -4.30
CA GLN A 48 -5.09 3.84 -2.85
C GLN A 48 -6.36 3.33 -2.19
N LYS A 49 -7.47 3.25 -2.95
CA LYS A 49 -8.73 2.69 -2.47
C LYS A 49 -8.61 1.18 -2.26
N GLU A 50 -8.06 0.47 -3.24
CA GLU A 50 -7.84 -0.99 -3.17
C GLU A 50 -6.95 -1.38 -2.00
N ILE A 51 -5.86 -0.63 -1.76
CA ILE A 51 -4.99 -0.87 -0.60
C ILE A 51 -5.75 -0.64 0.72
N PHE A 52 -6.66 0.34 0.74
CA PHE A 52 -7.46 0.62 1.94
C PHE A 52 -8.54 -0.42 2.20
N GLU A 53 -9.09 -1.08 1.17
CA GLU A 53 -10.08 -2.16 1.35
C GLU A 53 -9.51 -3.29 2.21
N ASP A 54 -8.24 -3.66 2.01
CA ASP A 54 -7.54 -4.63 2.85
C ASP A 54 -7.25 -4.08 4.27
N LEU A 55 -7.00 -2.77 4.39
CA LEU A 55 -6.73 -2.14 5.69
C LEU A 55 -8.00 -1.91 6.53
N ALA A 56 -9.18 -1.85 5.89
CA ALA A 56 -10.43 -1.50 6.55
C ALA A 56 -10.78 -2.48 7.69
N GLU A 57 -10.45 -3.77 7.55
CA GLU A 57 -10.65 -4.76 8.62
C GLU A 57 -9.82 -4.47 9.87
N LEU A 58 -8.61 -3.93 9.70
CA LEU A 58 -7.78 -3.49 10.83
C LEU A 58 -8.38 -2.24 11.48
N VAL A 59 -8.95 -1.32 10.71
CA VAL A 59 -9.65 -0.14 11.24
C VAL A 59 -10.91 -0.56 12.01
N GLN A 60 -11.64 -1.57 11.53
CA GLN A 60 -12.79 -2.12 12.27
C GLN A 60 -12.35 -2.73 13.60
N SER A 61 -11.25 -3.49 13.61
CA SER A 61 -10.69 -4.05 14.84
C SER A 61 -10.31 -2.96 15.86
N LEU A 62 -9.84 -1.80 15.38
CA LEU A 62 -9.59 -0.63 16.23
C LEU A 62 -10.88 -0.10 16.88
N ILE A 63 -11.98 -0.01 16.11
CA ILE A 63 -13.29 0.43 16.60
C ILE A 63 -13.85 -0.56 17.63
N ASP A 64 -13.62 -1.86 17.44
CA ASP A 64 -14.03 -2.92 18.35
C ASP A 64 -13.23 -2.94 19.67
N GLY A 65 -12.27 -2.02 19.84
CA GLY A 65 -11.50 -1.83 21.07
C GLY A 65 -10.15 -2.54 21.10
N TYR A 66 -9.67 -3.06 19.98
CA TYR A 66 -8.32 -3.64 19.88
C TYR A 66 -7.27 -2.58 19.52
N ASN A 67 -6.04 -2.78 20.00
CA ASN A 67 -4.93 -1.93 19.61
C ASN A 67 -4.37 -2.39 18.26
N VAL A 68 -4.33 -1.48 17.29
CA VAL A 68 -3.84 -1.73 15.92
C VAL A 68 -2.67 -0.81 15.61
N CYS A 69 -1.70 -1.32 14.87
CA CYS A 69 -0.53 -0.54 14.47
C CYS A 69 -0.11 -0.86 13.03
N VAL A 70 0.03 0.17 12.21
CA VAL A 70 0.37 0.08 10.78
C VAL A 70 1.60 0.93 10.50
N PHE A 71 2.61 0.34 9.86
CA PHE A 71 3.84 1.01 9.50
C PHE A 71 4.18 0.80 8.03
N ALA A 72 4.66 1.84 7.37
CA ALA A 72 5.24 1.74 6.03
C ALA A 72 6.76 1.64 6.12
N TYR A 73 7.35 0.63 5.47
CA TYR A 73 8.79 0.40 5.45
C TYR A 73 9.35 0.38 4.02
N GLY A 74 10.60 0.83 3.85
CA GLY A 74 11.28 0.89 2.57
C GLY A 74 12.23 2.07 2.43
N GLN A 75 13.01 2.10 1.35
CA GLN A 75 13.98 3.18 1.08
C GLN A 75 13.31 4.52 0.76
N THR A 76 14.04 5.64 0.87
CA THR A 76 13.53 6.97 0.48
C THR A 76 13.10 6.97 -0.99
N GLY A 77 11.93 7.56 -1.28
CA GLY A 77 11.35 7.60 -2.62
C GLY A 77 10.57 6.34 -3.04
N SER A 78 10.44 5.33 -2.17
CA SER A 78 9.70 4.08 -2.43
C SER A 78 8.18 4.18 -2.29
N GLY A 79 7.64 5.34 -1.90
CA GLY A 79 6.18 5.54 -1.78
C GLY A 79 5.60 5.45 -0.36
N LYS A 80 6.40 5.26 0.71
CA LYS A 80 5.89 5.20 2.11
C LYS A 80 4.92 6.33 2.46
N THR A 81 5.33 7.59 2.24
CA THR A 81 4.50 8.78 2.51
C THR A 81 3.25 8.80 1.62
N TYR A 82 3.39 8.40 0.35
CA TYR A 82 2.26 8.31 -0.57
C TYR A 82 1.24 7.26 -0.09
N THR A 83 1.67 6.10 0.38
CA THR A 83 0.76 5.09 0.94
C THR A 83 0.04 5.61 2.20
N MET A 84 0.78 6.20 3.14
CA MET A 84 0.21 6.61 4.43
C MET A 84 -0.63 7.89 4.36
N GLU A 85 -0.09 8.96 3.78
CA GLU A 85 -0.76 10.28 3.71
C GLU A 85 -1.57 10.44 2.43
N GLY A 86 -1.02 9.97 1.30
CA GLY A 86 -1.63 10.12 -0.01
C GLY A 86 -1.01 11.19 -0.89
N GLY A 87 -1.67 11.46 -2.01
CA GLY A 87 -1.42 12.58 -2.91
C GLY A 87 -2.33 13.78 -2.62
N LEU A 88 -2.35 14.74 -3.55
CA LEU A 88 -3.18 15.95 -3.44
C LEU A 88 -4.60 15.76 -3.99
N GLY A 89 -4.83 14.71 -4.78
CA GLY A 89 -6.15 14.38 -5.31
C GLY A 89 -7.05 13.64 -4.32
N SER A 90 -8.38 13.76 -4.47
CA SER A 90 -9.36 13.03 -3.64
C SER A 90 -9.18 11.51 -3.73
N GLU A 91 -8.89 11.00 -4.92
CA GLU A 91 -8.68 9.57 -5.17
C GLU A 91 -7.33 9.08 -4.60
N GLU A 92 -6.40 10.00 -4.38
CA GLU A 92 -5.05 9.69 -3.92
C GLU A 92 -4.91 9.69 -2.39
N LYS A 93 -5.98 10.00 -1.65
CA LYS A 93 -6.00 9.95 -0.18
C LYS A 93 -5.39 8.63 0.31
N GLY A 94 -4.43 8.72 1.22
CA GLY A 94 -3.74 7.56 1.78
C GLY A 94 -4.51 6.87 2.90
N MET A 95 -3.81 5.94 3.56
CA MET A 95 -4.38 5.13 4.64
C MET A 95 -4.85 5.97 5.83
N ILE A 96 -4.09 6.99 6.23
CA ILE A 96 -4.40 7.84 7.39
C ILE A 96 -5.73 8.59 7.20
N PRO A 97 -5.91 9.43 6.15
CA PRO A 97 -7.16 10.16 5.97
C PRO A 97 -8.35 9.22 5.75
N ARG A 98 -8.19 8.11 5.00
CA ARG A 98 -9.26 7.13 4.79
C ARG A 98 -9.66 6.42 6.08
N SER A 99 -8.70 6.07 6.93
CA SER A 99 -8.98 5.44 8.23
C SER A 99 -9.78 6.38 9.13
N ILE A 100 -9.42 7.66 9.17
CA ILE A 100 -10.13 8.67 9.96
C ILE A 100 -11.58 8.80 9.46
N GLU A 101 -11.78 8.93 8.15
CA GLU A 101 -13.12 9.00 7.54
C GLU A 101 -13.96 7.75 7.87
N HIS A 102 -13.36 6.56 7.81
CA HIS A 102 -14.02 5.31 8.14
C HIS A 102 -14.43 5.23 9.62
N ILE A 103 -13.56 5.66 10.54
CA ILE A 103 -13.87 5.72 11.97
C ILE A 103 -15.06 6.64 12.23
N PHE A 104 -15.05 7.86 11.67
CA PHE A 104 -16.16 8.79 11.86
C PHE A 104 -17.47 8.25 11.28
N THR A 105 -17.43 7.64 10.09
CA THR A 105 -18.60 7.02 9.47
C THR A 105 -19.18 5.91 10.36
N ALA A 106 -18.33 5.02 10.88
CA ALA A 106 -18.77 3.93 11.74
C ALA A 106 -19.37 4.40 13.08
N LEU A 107 -18.87 5.51 13.62
CA LEU A 107 -19.40 6.13 14.84
C LEU A 107 -20.76 6.82 14.61
N GLU A 108 -21.00 7.41 13.43
CA GLU A 108 -22.29 8.00 13.08
C GLU A 108 -23.38 6.92 12.92
N ASP A 109 -23.02 5.77 12.36
CA ASP A 109 -23.93 4.63 12.17
C ASP A 109 -24.25 3.88 13.47
N SER A 110 -23.41 4.03 14.50
CA SER A 110 -23.59 3.42 15.83
C SER A 110 -23.84 4.49 16.89
N PRO A 111 -25.07 5.03 17.03
CA PRO A 111 -25.38 5.97 18.08
C PRO A 111 -25.11 5.32 19.44
N ILE A 112 -24.13 5.87 20.17
CA ILE A 112 -23.82 5.51 21.55
C ILE A 112 -25.12 5.72 22.35
N THR A 113 -25.78 4.62 22.70
CA THR A 113 -27.02 4.62 23.49
C THR A 113 -26.69 4.41 24.97
#